data_AF-A0A9D5QP94-F1
#
_entry.id   AF-A0A9D5QP94-F1
#
_cell.length_a   1.000
_cell.length_b   1.000
_cell.length_c   1.000
_cell.angle_alpha   90.00
_cell.angle_beta   90.00
_cell.angle_gamma   90.00
#
_symmetry.space_group_name_H-M   'P 1'
#
loop_
_entity.id
_entity.type
_entity.pdbx_description
1 polymer ?
#
loop_
_entity_poly.entity_id
_entity_poly.type
_entity_poly.pdbx_seq_one_letter_code
_entity_poly.pdbx_strand_id
1 'polypeptide(L)'
;MAKYTTGDLCDTLNQINYDNWFGEEEAPDFVEELKACAFNIVRENPGIDRSEWIDELIRQYPTEVVDAYGTNPPEVFKELSDLWEMEYTDPETHKWNSFAGWSKYFATDPDALRDQLDRANERIRELDAEVAHLKARLQSKG
;
A
#
# COMPACT_ATOMS: atom_id res chain seq x y z
N MET A 1 -8.99 -11.07 -63.98
CA MET A 1 -8.74 -9.76 -63.34
C MET A 1 -9.63 -9.66 -62.10
N ALA A 2 -9.12 -10.04 -60.94
CA ALA A 2 -9.84 -9.87 -59.69
C ALA A 2 -9.83 -8.38 -59.34
N LYS A 3 -11.01 -7.77 -59.33
CA LYS A 3 -11.19 -6.37 -58.94
C LYS A 3 -11.02 -6.31 -57.43
N TYR A 4 -9.89 -5.80 -56.94
CA TYR A 4 -9.78 -5.37 -55.56
C TYR A 4 -10.62 -4.10 -55.43
N THR A 5 -11.81 -4.25 -54.85
CA THR A 5 -12.67 -3.15 -54.44
C THR A 5 -11.96 -2.39 -53.34
N THR A 6 -11.73 -1.09 -53.58
CA THR A 6 -11.11 -0.12 -52.66
C THR A 6 -11.93 0.14 -51.38
N GLY A 7 -12.84 -0.78 -51.01
CA GLY A 7 -13.67 -0.74 -49.80
C GLY A 7 -13.14 -1.61 -48.66
N ASP A 8 -12.34 -2.65 -48.93
CA ASP A 8 -11.93 -3.61 -47.88
C ASP A 8 -10.75 -3.14 -47.00
N LEU A 9 -9.99 -2.14 -47.44
CA LEU A 9 -8.83 -1.64 -46.68
C LEU A 9 -9.23 -0.70 -45.54
N CYS A 10 -10.39 -0.04 -45.65
CA CYS A 10 -10.88 0.86 -44.61
C CYS A 10 -11.47 0.07 -43.43
N ASP A 11 -12.10 -1.07 -43.71
CA ASP A 11 -12.71 -1.92 -42.68
C ASP A 11 -11.64 -2.71 -41.90
N THR A 12 -10.58 -3.17 -42.57
CA THR A 12 -9.45 -3.84 -41.89
C THR A 12 -8.57 -2.87 -41.10
N LEU A 13 -8.37 -1.62 -41.55
CA LEU A 13 -7.63 -0.62 -40.77
C LEU A 13 -8.43 -0.13 -39.56
N ASN A 14 -9.76 -0.10 -39.63
CA ASN A 14 -10.59 0.20 -38.45
C ASN A 14 -10.63 -0.96 -37.45
N GLN A 15 -10.57 -2.23 -37.90
CA GLN A 15 -10.47 -3.36 -36.98
C GLN A 15 -9.13 -3.44 -36.25
N ILE A 16 -8.03 -3.14 -36.93
CA ILE A 16 -6.70 -3.10 -36.28
C ILE A 16 -6.60 -1.94 -35.25
N ASN A 17 -7.41 -0.89 -35.39
CA ASN A 17 -7.37 0.28 -34.51
C ASN A 17 -8.39 0.23 -33.35
N TYR A 18 -9.42 -0.62 -33.40
CA TYR A 18 -10.33 -0.81 -32.25
C TYR A 18 -9.79 -1.80 -31.22
N ASP A 19 -9.00 -2.79 -31.65
CA ASP A 19 -8.35 -3.73 -30.73
C ASP A 19 -7.13 -3.10 -30.01
N ASN A 20 -6.68 -1.92 -30.44
CA ASN A 20 -5.52 -1.22 -29.92
C ASN A 20 -5.84 0.17 -29.32
N TRP A 21 -7.13 0.52 -29.19
CA TRP A 21 -7.65 1.77 -28.57
C TRP A 21 -8.69 1.47 -27.49
N PHE A 22 -8.46 0.42 -26.73
CA PHE A 22 -8.66 0.44 -25.29
C PHE A 22 -7.46 -0.36 -24.81
N GLY A 23 -6.38 0.35 -24.49
CA GLY A 23 -5.43 -0.26 -23.55
C GLY A 23 -6.28 -0.73 -22.39
N GLU A 24 -6.17 -2.01 -22.04
CA GLU A 24 -6.61 -2.52 -20.76
C GLU A 24 -5.87 -1.67 -19.70
N GLU A 25 -6.38 -0.48 -19.40
CA GLU A 25 -6.30 0.05 -18.04
C GLU A 25 -7.05 -1.01 -17.25
N GLU A 26 -6.31 -1.99 -16.72
CA GLU A 26 -6.82 -2.89 -15.70
C GLU A 26 -7.54 -1.99 -14.70
N ALA A 27 -8.84 -2.23 -14.51
CA ALA A 27 -9.61 -1.48 -13.54
C ALA A 27 -8.83 -1.46 -12.22
N PRO A 28 -8.77 -0.33 -11.50
CA PRO A 28 -8.01 -0.26 -10.27
C PRO A 28 -8.39 -1.40 -9.33
N ASP A 29 -7.39 -2.15 -8.86
CA ASP A 29 -7.62 -3.20 -7.87
C ASP A 29 -7.71 -2.54 -6.49
N PHE A 30 -8.90 -1.99 -6.20
CA PHE A 30 -9.19 -1.27 -4.95
C PHE A 30 -8.91 -2.13 -3.72
N VAL A 31 -9.01 -3.46 -3.82
CA VAL A 31 -8.72 -4.39 -2.71
C VAL A 31 -7.23 -4.51 -2.46
N GLU A 32 -6.41 -4.57 -3.52
CA GLU A 32 -4.94 -4.58 -3.37
C GLU A 32 -4.39 -3.26 -2.85
N GLU A 33 -4.97 -2.12 -3.27
CA GLU A 33 -4.64 -0.81 -2.70
C GLU A 33 -4.99 -0.75 -1.20
N LEU A 34 -6.18 -1.25 -0.82
CA LEU A 34 -6.58 -1.35 0.58
C LEU A 34 -5.63 -2.26 1.37
N LYS A 35 -5.19 -3.40 0.80
CA LYS A 35 -4.24 -4.31 1.46
C LYS A 35 -2.90 -3.63 1.75
N ALA A 36 -2.40 -2.81 0.84
CA ALA A 36 -1.18 -2.03 1.07
C ALA A 36 -1.37 -1.02 2.23
N CYS A 37 -2.52 -0.35 2.29
CA CYS A 37 -2.88 0.56 3.39
C CYS A 37 -3.00 -0.19 4.74
N ALA A 38 -3.70 -1.33 4.73
CA ALA A 38 -3.81 -2.25 5.85
C ALA A 38 -2.46 -2.71 6.40
N PHE A 39 -1.50 -2.99 5.51
CA PHE A 39 -0.14 -3.39 5.88
C PHE A 39 0.64 -2.25 6.54
N ASN A 40 0.45 -1.01 6.08
CA ASN A 40 1.07 0.16 6.71
C ASN A 40 0.61 0.32 8.17
N ILE A 41 -0.67 0.12 8.48
CA ILE A 41 -1.17 0.23 9.86
C ILE A 41 -0.47 -0.75 10.80
N VAL A 42 -0.32 -2.03 10.42
CA VAL A 42 0.36 -3.02 11.28
C VAL A 42 1.86 -2.76 11.41
N ARG A 43 2.49 -2.17 10.39
CA ARG A 43 3.91 -1.79 10.41
C ARG A 43 4.16 -0.58 11.31
N GLU A 44 3.24 0.38 11.34
CA GLU A 44 3.31 1.59 12.15
C GLU A 44 2.86 1.37 13.60
N ASN A 45 2.00 0.37 13.84
CA ASN A 45 1.45 0.05 15.15
C ASN A 45 1.74 -1.43 15.50
N PRO A 46 3.00 -1.78 15.87
CA PRO A 46 3.35 -3.14 16.24
C PRO A 46 2.50 -3.66 17.40
N GLY A 47 1.85 -4.81 17.21
CA GLY A 47 1.03 -5.46 18.25
C GLY A 47 -0.39 -4.92 18.36
N ILE A 48 -0.83 -4.07 17.43
CA ILE A 48 -2.22 -3.61 17.33
C ILE A 48 -3.19 -4.79 17.24
N ASP A 49 -4.31 -4.70 17.97
CA ASP A 49 -5.36 -5.69 17.88
C ASP A 49 -6.30 -5.44 16.70
N ARG A 50 -7.15 -6.43 16.39
CA ARG A 50 -8.05 -6.34 15.23
C ARG A 50 -9.00 -5.13 15.31
N SER A 51 -9.56 -4.83 16.47
CA SER A 51 -10.55 -3.76 16.60
C SER A 51 -9.90 -2.41 16.39
N GLU A 52 -8.77 -2.19 17.06
CA GLU A 52 -7.97 -0.97 16.93
C GLU A 52 -7.45 -0.82 15.50
N TRP A 53 -7.03 -1.92 14.86
CA TRP A 53 -6.57 -1.90 13.46
C TRP A 53 -7.69 -1.54 12.49
N ILE A 54 -8.91 -2.05 12.67
CA ILE A 54 -10.07 -1.66 11.86
C ILE A 54 -10.38 -0.17 12.04
N ASP A 55 -10.43 0.30 13.28
CA ASP A 55 -10.73 1.70 13.59
C ASP A 55 -9.68 2.63 12.97
N GLU A 56 -8.40 2.25 13.05
CA GLU A 56 -7.30 3.02 12.51
C GLU A 56 -7.27 3.02 10.98
N LEU A 57 -7.57 1.88 10.36
CA LEU A 57 -7.68 1.76 8.90
C LEU A 57 -8.80 2.63 8.34
N ILE A 58 -9.99 2.63 8.98
CA ILE A 58 -11.10 3.52 8.61
C ILE A 58 -10.74 5.00 8.84
N ARG A 59 -10.00 5.29 9.92
CA ARG A 59 -9.61 6.67 10.26
C ARG A 59 -8.58 7.24 9.31
N GLN A 60 -7.58 6.45 8.92
CA GLN A 60 -6.46 6.90 8.08
C GLN A 60 -6.75 6.77 6.58
N TYR A 61 -7.47 5.71 6.17
CA TYR A 61 -7.71 5.35 4.78
C TYR A 61 -9.21 5.17 4.47
N PRO A 62 -10.07 6.17 4.77
CA PRO A 62 -11.51 6.04 4.59
C PRO A 62 -11.90 5.88 3.11
N THR A 63 -11.14 6.46 2.18
CA THR A 63 -11.44 6.42 0.75
C THR A 63 -11.23 5.01 0.21
N GLU A 64 -10.09 4.40 0.53
CA GLU A 64 -9.70 3.07 0.10
C GLU A 64 -10.65 2.00 0.65
N VAL A 65 -11.10 2.16 1.91
CA VAL A 65 -12.12 1.30 2.51
C VAL A 65 -13.45 1.40 1.75
N VAL A 66 -13.87 2.61 1.40
CA VAL A 66 -15.12 2.84 0.68
C VAL A 66 -15.06 2.36 -0.76
N ASP A 67 -13.93 2.55 -1.43
CA ASP A 67 -13.73 2.10 -2.81
C ASP A 67 -13.71 0.56 -2.89
N ALA A 68 -13.15 -0.12 -1.89
CA ALA A 68 -13.11 -1.58 -1.84
C ALA A 68 -14.41 -2.24 -1.35
N TYR A 69 -15.03 -1.72 -0.28
CA TYR A 69 -16.14 -2.40 0.43
C TYR A 69 -17.43 -1.58 0.52
N GLY A 70 -17.43 -0.36 -0.01
CA GLY A 70 -18.59 0.53 0.03
C GLY A 70 -18.79 1.21 1.38
N THR A 71 -20.02 1.69 1.62
CA THR A 71 -20.33 2.58 2.76
C THR A 71 -21.19 1.95 3.85
N ASN A 72 -21.58 0.68 3.69
CA ASN A 72 -22.48 0.00 4.62
C ASN A 72 -21.70 -0.55 5.84
N PRO A 73 -21.81 0.04 7.05
CA PRO A 73 -20.88 -0.25 8.14
C PRO A 73 -20.84 -1.71 8.60
N PRO A 74 -21.97 -2.45 8.75
CA PRO A 74 -21.92 -3.86 9.12
C PRO A 74 -21.22 -4.74 8.09
N GLU A 75 -21.36 -4.45 6.80
CA GLU A 75 -20.71 -5.20 5.72
C GLU A 75 -19.22 -4.86 5.69
N VAL A 76 -18.87 -3.58 5.70
CA VAL A 76 -17.47 -3.11 5.76
C VAL A 76 -16.74 -3.70 6.95
N PHE A 77 -17.35 -3.68 8.15
CA PHE A 77 -16.72 -4.23 9.35
C PHE A 77 -16.49 -5.74 9.25
N LYS A 78 -17.42 -6.47 8.64
CA LYS A 78 -17.29 -7.91 8.40
C LYS A 78 -16.15 -8.17 7.41
N GLU A 79 -16.13 -7.50 6.26
CA GLU A 79 -15.08 -7.70 5.24
C GLU A 79 -13.70 -7.31 5.77
N LEU A 80 -13.59 -6.24 6.57
CA LEU A 80 -12.33 -5.89 7.25
C LEU A 80 -11.92 -6.91 8.30
N SER A 81 -12.88 -7.49 9.03
CA SER A 81 -12.61 -8.58 9.97
C SER A 81 -12.10 -9.84 9.27
N ASP A 82 -12.65 -10.14 8.09
CA ASP A 82 -12.20 -11.23 7.24
C ASP A 82 -10.80 -10.91 6.66
N LEU A 83 -10.56 -9.66 6.22
CA LEU A 83 -9.27 -9.17 5.72
C LEU A 83 -8.14 -9.32 6.75
N TRP A 84 -8.41 -9.07 8.04
CA TRP A 84 -7.41 -9.21 9.11
C TRP A 84 -6.72 -10.58 9.15
N GLU A 85 -7.45 -11.63 8.76
CA GLU A 85 -6.95 -13.01 8.72
C GLU A 85 -6.37 -13.39 7.35
N MET A 86 -6.52 -12.55 6.32
CA MET A 86 -6.00 -12.80 4.98
C MET A 86 -4.49 -12.63 4.92
N GLU A 87 -3.87 -13.44 4.05
CA GLU A 87 -2.44 -13.38 3.77
C GLU A 87 -2.09 -12.13 2.94
N TYR A 88 -0.97 -11.52 3.30
CA TYR A 88 -0.34 -10.44 2.58
C TYR A 88 1.16 -10.72 2.45
N THR A 89 1.67 -10.57 1.24
CA THR A 89 3.10 -10.69 0.96
C THR A 89 3.73 -9.31 0.99
N ASP A 90 4.67 -9.11 1.91
CA ASP A 90 5.43 -7.88 1.96
C ASP A 90 6.29 -7.76 0.68
N PRO A 91 6.12 -6.70 -0.13
CA PRO A 91 6.86 -6.53 -1.37
C PRO A 91 8.37 -6.31 -1.15
N GLU A 92 8.80 -5.83 0.02
CA GLU A 92 10.22 -5.61 0.32
C GLU A 92 10.93 -6.90 0.71
N THR A 93 10.31 -7.70 1.59
CA THR A 93 10.95 -8.90 2.14
C THR A 93 10.54 -10.19 1.43
N HIS A 94 9.50 -10.15 0.59
CA HIS A 94 8.85 -11.30 -0.04
C HIS A 94 8.38 -12.37 0.95
N LYS A 95 8.28 -12.03 2.23
CA LYS A 95 7.68 -12.88 3.26
C LYS A 95 6.17 -12.71 3.19
N TRP A 96 5.44 -13.78 3.49
CA TRP A 96 3.99 -13.77 3.56
C TRP A 96 3.55 -14.04 5.01
N ASN A 97 2.48 -13.37 5.43
CA ASN A 97 1.83 -13.59 6.71
C ASN A 97 0.42 -13.01 6.67
N SER A 98 -0.46 -13.35 7.63
CA SER A 98 -1.72 -12.60 7.78
C SER A 98 -1.48 -11.22 8.38
N PHE A 99 -2.42 -10.28 8.28
CA PHE A 99 -2.28 -8.99 8.97
C PHE A 99 -2.18 -9.17 10.49
N ALA A 100 -2.95 -10.12 11.05
CA ALA A 100 -2.79 -10.56 12.44
C ALA A 100 -1.36 -11.04 12.75
N GLY A 101 -0.81 -11.87 11.86
CA GLY A 101 0.55 -12.38 11.99
C GLY A 101 1.61 -11.30 11.84
N TRP A 102 1.41 -10.33 10.94
CA TRP A 102 2.28 -9.18 10.74
C TRP A 102 2.30 -8.26 11.97
N SER A 103 1.13 -7.95 12.55
CA SER A 103 1.04 -7.19 13.80
C SER A 103 1.88 -7.84 14.91
N LYS A 104 1.76 -9.16 15.08
CA LYS A 104 2.56 -9.91 16.05
C LYS A 104 4.05 -9.95 15.69
N TYR A 105 4.38 -10.16 14.41
CA TYR A 105 5.76 -10.21 13.91
C TYR A 105 6.49 -8.90 14.24
N PHE A 106 5.92 -7.75 13.89
CA PHE A 106 6.54 -6.46 14.16
C PHE A 106 6.70 -6.16 15.66
N ALA A 107 5.86 -6.76 16.52
CA ALA A 107 5.94 -6.58 17.97
C ALA A 107 6.93 -7.52 18.68
N THR A 108 7.22 -8.69 18.11
CA THR A 108 7.88 -9.76 18.87
C THR A 108 9.05 -10.44 18.16
N ASP A 109 9.13 -10.37 16.83
CA ASP A 109 10.16 -11.06 16.09
C ASP A 109 11.52 -10.35 16.25
N PRO A 110 12.58 -11.06 16.68
CA PRO A 110 13.88 -10.44 16.90
C PRO A 110 14.49 -9.76 15.68
N ASP A 111 14.25 -10.29 14.46
CA ASP A 111 14.77 -9.68 13.25
C ASP A 111 14.02 -8.38 12.94
N ALA A 112 12.69 -8.38 13.07
CA ALA A 112 11.88 -7.17 12.91
C ALA A 112 12.28 -6.07 13.92
N LEU A 113 12.48 -6.45 15.18
CA LEU A 113 12.90 -5.52 16.23
C LEU A 113 14.31 -4.99 16.00
N ARG A 114 15.23 -5.81 15.49
CA ARG A 114 16.58 -5.38 15.11
C ARG A 114 16.52 -4.36 13.96
N ASP A 115 15.74 -4.63 12.94
CA ASP A 115 15.59 -3.71 11.80
C ASP A 115 15.00 -2.36 12.24
N GLN A 116 14.02 -2.37 13.14
CA GLN A 116 13.48 -1.14 13.75
C GLN A 116 14.54 -0.38 14.56
N LEU A 117 15.33 -1.10 15.37
CA LEU A 117 16.41 -0.50 16.16
C LEU A 117 17.48 0.13 15.27
N ASP A 118 17.87 -0.52 14.18
CA ASP A 118 18.85 -0.01 13.23
C ASP A 118 18.35 1.26 12.54
N ARG A 119 17.09 1.29 12.09
CA ARG A 119 16.46 2.50 11.52
C ARG A 119 16.40 3.65 12.55
N ALA A 120 16.02 3.35 13.79
CA ALA A 120 15.95 4.35 14.85
C ALA A 120 17.34 4.93 15.19
N ASN A 121 18.36 4.08 15.28
CA ASN A 121 19.73 4.51 15.53
C ASN A 121 20.27 5.41 14.42
N GLU A 122 19.97 5.11 13.15
CA GLU A 122 20.40 5.96 12.05
C GLU A 122 19.71 7.33 12.11
N ARG A 123 18.40 7.36 12.40
CA ARG A 123 17.69 8.64 12.57
C ARG A 123 18.23 9.48 13.72
N ILE A 124 18.64 8.85 14.83
CA ILE A 124 19.28 9.55 15.95
C ILE A 124 20.58 10.22 15.48
N ARG A 125 21.42 9.51 14.70
CA ARG A 125 22.68 10.08 14.16
C ARG A 125 22.44 11.27 13.25
N GLU A 126 21.44 11.18 12.37
CA GLU A 126 21.05 12.29 11.48
C GLU A 126 20.63 13.52 12.30
N LEU A 127 19.76 13.33 13.28
CA LEU A 127 19.28 14.41 14.15
C LEU A 127 20.42 15.03 14.97
N ASP A 128 21.34 14.22 15.48
CA ASP A 128 22.52 14.73 16.20
C ASP A 128 23.40 15.60 15.29
N ALA A 129 23.58 15.21 14.02
CA ALA A 129 24.31 16.00 13.05
C ALA A 129 23.60 17.34 12.72
N GLU A 130 22.28 17.30 12.53
CA GLU A 130 21.47 18.51 12.33
C GLU A 130 21.55 19.47 13.52
N VAL A 131 21.43 18.94 14.74
CA VAL A 131 21.53 19.73 15.97
C VAL A 131 22.91 20.34 16.11
N ALA A 132 23.99 19.61 15.81
CA ALA A 132 25.35 20.13 15.83
C ALA A 132 25.54 21.28 14.83
N HIS A 133 25.04 21.11 13.60
CA HIS A 133 25.11 22.14 12.57
C HIS A 133 24.32 23.41 12.97
N LEU A 134 23.11 23.25 13.51
CA LEU A 134 22.30 24.38 13.99
C LEU A 134 22.95 25.13 15.15
N LYS A 135 23.57 24.42 16.10
CA LYS A 135 24.33 25.02 17.20
C LYS A 135 25.51 25.85 16.69
N ALA A 136 26.29 25.32 15.75
CA ALA A 136 27.41 26.06 15.15
C ALA A 136 26.94 27.33 14.42
N ARG A 137 25.80 27.25 13.70
CA ARG A 137 25.20 28.41 13.00
C ARG A 137 24.68 29.49 13.94
N LEU A 138 24.23 29.12 15.15
CA LEU A 138 23.82 30.10 16.16
C LEU A 138 25.03 30.77 16.81
N GLN A 139 26.09 30.01 17.09
CA GLN A 139 27.33 30.54 17.68
C GLN A 139 28.08 31.49 16.73
N SER A 140 27.94 31.34 15.41
CA SER A 140 28.54 32.26 14.43
C SER A 140 27.73 33.53 14.18
N LYS A 141 26.51 33.63 14.73
CA LYS A 141 25.60 34.78 14.59
C LYS A 141 25.53 35.67 15.83
N GLY A 142 26.08 35.26 16.96
CA GLY A 142 26.20 36.05 18.19
C GLY A 142 27.61 36.61 18.33
#